data_AF-M1DDQ4-F1
#
_entry.id   AF-M1DDQ4-F1
#
_cell.length_a   1.000
_cell.length_b   1.000
_cell.length_c   1.000
_cell.angle_alpha   90.00
_cell.angle_beta   90.00
_cell.angle_gamma   90.00
#
_symmetry.space_group_name_H-M   'P 1'
#
loop_
_entity.id
_entity.type
_entity.pdbx_description
1 polymer ?
#
loop_
_entity_poly.entity_id
_entity_poly.type
_entity_poly.pdbx_seq_one_letter_code
_entity_poly.pdbx_strand_id
1 'polypeptide(L)'
;MGATGTGKSRLSVDLATHFRGEIINSNKMQVYNGLDIVTNKITRAKKQGVRHYLQGEIEPDSEFKAEDFCHKSIVYIEFFLKT
;
A
#
# COMPACT_ATOMS: atom_id res chain seq x y z
N MET A 1 -0.09 -3.75 -12.00
CA MET A 1 1.35 -3.54 -12.32
C MET A 1 1.51 -2.30 -13.21
N GLY A 2 2.73 -1.80 -13.39
CA GLY A 2 3.04 -0.67 -14.30
C GLY A 2 4.14 0.26 -13.78
N ALA A 3 4.82 0.97 -14.68
CA ALA A 3 5.95 1.85 -14.36
C ALA A 3 5.57 3.02 -13.42
N THR A 4 6.52 3.57 -12.66
CA THR A 4 6.28 4.75 -11.81
C THR A 4 5.77 5.92 -12.65
N GLY A 5 4.83 6.71 -12.11
CA GLY A 5 4.23 7.85 -12.83
C GLY A 5 3.04 7.51 -13.73
N THR A 6 2.71 6.24 -13.97
CA THR A 6 1.59 5.85 -14.84
C THR A 6 0.19 5.92 -14.19
N GLY A 7 0.03 6.66 -13.10
CA GLY A 7 -1.28 6.87 -12.46
C GLY A 7 -1.84 5.72 -11.62
N LYS A 8 -1.09 4.63 -11.38
CA LYS A 8 -1.54 3.46 -10.62
C LYS A 8 -2.22 3.78 -9.28
N SER A 9 -1.61 4.66 -8.47
CA SER A 9 -2.14 4.99 -7.14
C SER A 9 -3.47 5.75 -7.21
N ARG A 10 -3.67 6.56 -8.25
CA ARG A 10 -4.95 7.23 -8.48
C ARG A 10 -6.02 6.20 -8.85
N LEU A 11 -5.72 5.36 -9.84
CA LEU A 11 -6.64 4.31 -10.30
C LEU A 11 -7.03 3.36 -9.15
N SER A 12 -6.08 2.95 -8.30
CA SER A 12 -6.38 2.08 -7.16
C SER A 12 -7.31 2.73 -6.15
N VAL A 13 -7.15 4.03 -5.86
CA VAL A 13 -8.04 4.77 -4.95
C VAL A 13 -9.43 4.95 -5.56
N ASP A 14 -9.50 5.29 -6.86
CA ASP A 14 -10.77 5.46 -7.57
C ASP A 14 -11.59 4.15 -7.54
N LEU A 15 -10.94 3.00 -7.82
CA LEU A 15 -11.56 1.68 -7.75
C LEU A 15 -11.97 1.30 -6.32
N ALA A 16 -11.09 1.51 -5.33
CA ALA A 16 -11.38 1.20 -3.93
C ALA A 16 -12.54 2.03 -3.39
N THR A 17 -12.63 3.30 -3.78
CA THR A 17 -13.77 4.17 -3.40
C THR A 17 -15.07 3.68 -4.02
N HIS A 18 -15.05 3.26 -5.29
CA HIS A 18 -16.25 2.78 -5.99
C HIS A 18 -16.75 1.43 -5.46
N PHE A 19 -15.84 0.50 -5.18
CA PHE A 19 -16.17 -0.86 -4.75
C PHE A 19 -16.08 -1.09 -3.24
N ARG A 20 -15.85 -0.03 -2.45
CA ARG A 20 -15.59 -0.12 -1.00
C ARG A 20 -14.43 -1.06 -0.67
N GLY A 21 -13.41 -1.04 -1.53
CA GLY A 21 -12.22 -1.86 -1.40
C GLY A 21 -11.15 -1.22 -0.51
N GLU A 22 -10.15 -2.03 -0.21
CA GLU A 22 -8.93 -1.62 0.51
C GLU A 22 -7.72 -1.94 -0.35
N ILE A 23 -6.57 -1.28 -0.09
CA ILE A 23 -5.39 -1.37 -0.96
C ILE A 23 -4.22 -1.98 -0.21
N ILE A 24 -3.59 -3.01 -0.79
CA ILE A 24 -2.29 -3.52 -0.33
C ILE A 24 -1.18 -2.99 -1.24
N ASN A 25 -0.21 -2.30 -0.68
CA ASN A 25 0.94 -1.77 -1.41
C ASN A 25 1.99 -2.86 -1.65
N SER A 26 2.45 -3.00 -2.90
CA SER A 26 3.47 -3.98 -3.30
C SER A 26 4.82 -3.36 -3.68
N ASN A 27 5.02 -2.06 -3.44
CA ASN A 27 6.29 -1.39 -3.65
C ASN A 27 7.19 -1.56 -2.42
N LYS A 28 8.28 -2.33 -2.58
CA LYS A 28 9.27 -2.61 -1.52
C LYS A 28 9.78 -1.38 -0.78
N MET A 29 9.89 -0.22 -1.44
CA MET A 29 10.41 0.99 -0.79
C MET A 29 9.33 1.75 -0.01
N GLN A 30 8.05 1.62 -0.38
CA GLN A 30 6.97 2.37 0.25
C GLN A 30 6.48 1.71 1.55
N VAL A 31 6.91 0.49 1.86
CA VAL A 31 6.59 -0.21 3.11
C VAL A 31 7.20 0.47 4.33
N TYR A 32 8.32 1.17 4.16
CA TYR A 32 9.05 1.80 5.26
C TYR A 32 8.41 3.10 5.72
N ASN A 33 8.38 3.32 7.03
CA ASN A 33 7.92 4.54 7.68
C ASN A 33 8.80 5.74 7.27
N GLY A 34 8.21 6.93 7.19
CA GLY A 34 8.90 8.11 6.62
C GLY A 34 9.25 7.93 5.13
N LEU A 35 10.24 8.66 4.62
CA LEU A 35 10.68 8.57 3.20
C LEU A 35 9.57 8.89 2.16
N ASP A 36 8.51 9.59 2.55
CA ASP A 36 7.31 9.77 1.72
C ASP A 36 7.60 10.47 0.39
N ILE A 37 8.49 11.47 0.40
CA ILE A 37 8.86 12.25 -0.79
C ILE A 37 9.70 11.39 -1.74
N VAL A 38 10.81 10.82 -1.25
CA VAL A 38 11.76 10.06 -2.07
C VAL A 38 11.15 8.77 -2.63
N THR A 39 10.21 8.16 -1.92
CA THR A 39 9.51 6.94 -2.37
C THR A 39 8.20 7.24 -3.11
N ASN A 40 7.84 8.52 -3.29
CA ASN A 40 6.62 8.97 -3.96
C ASN A 40 5.35 8.30 -3.39
N LYS A 41 5.22 8.30 -2.06
CA LYS A 41 4.00 7.79 -1.41
C LYS A 41 2.82 8.69 -1.70
N ILE A 42 1.66 8.06 -1.93
CA ILE A 42 0.41 8.80 -2.05
C ILE A 42 0.10 9.52 -0.73
N THR A 43 -0.19 10.82 -0.84
CA THR A 43 -0.50 11.67 0.31
C THR A 43 -1.84 11.30 0.94
N ARG A 44 -2.01 11.61 2.23
CA ARG A 44 -3.27 11.36 2.96
C ARG A 44 -4.51 11.93 2.24
N ALA A 45 -4.42 13.16 1.74
CA ALA A 45 -5.50 13.80 0.98
C ALA A 45 -5.88 13.00 -0.28
N LYS A 46 -4.89 12.45 -1.00
CA LYS A 46 -5.12 11.66 -2.21
C LYS A 46 -5.60 10.23 -1.94
N LYS A 47 -5.48 9.72 -0.71
CA LYS A 47 -6.04 8.41 -0.32
C LYS A 47 -7.57 8.43 -0.19
N GLN A 48 -8.20 9.60 -0.05
CA GLN A 48 -9.66 9.75 0.06
C GLN A 48 -10.31 8.87 1.14
N GLY A 49 -9.61 8.61 2.24
CA GLY A 49 -10.09 7.75 3.32
C GLY A 49 -10.01 6.24 3.03
N VAL A 50 -9.60 5.82 1.83
CA VAL A 50 -9.30 4.42 1.51
C VAL A 50 -8.16 3.95 2.39
N ARG A 51 -8.31 2.75 2.96
CA ARG A 51 -7.25 2.15 3.78
C ARG A 51 -6.15 1.58 2.88
N HIS A 52 -4.90 1.85 3.27
CA HIS A 52 -3.71 1.34 2.60
C HIS A 52 -2.89 0.54 3.59
N TYR A 53 -2.56 -0.69 3.21
CA TYR A 53 -1.69 -1.61 3.93
C TYR A 53 -0.30 -1.67 3.29
N LEU A 54 0.69 -2.10 4.07
CA LEU A 54 2.10 -2.18 3.66
C LEU A 54 2.63 -0.86 3.13
N GLN A 55 2.19 0.27 3.69
CA GLN A 55 2.64 1.60 3.29
C GLN A 55 3.00 2.44 4.52
N GLY A 56 4.29 2.47 4.85
CA GLY A 56 4.80 3.16 6.04
C GLY A 56 4.64 2.38 7.35
N GLU A 57 4.57 1.05 7.28
CA GLU A 57 4.34 0.17 8.44
C GLU A 57 5.63 -0.40 9.04
N ILE A 58 6.74 -0.36 8.31
CA ILE A 58 8.00 -1.00 8.68
C ILE A 58 9.04 0.06 9.06
N GLU A 59 9.81 -0.14 10.11
CA GLU A 59 10.88 0.80 10.46
C GLU A 59 11.99 0.83 9.38
N PRO A 60 12.55 2.00 9.03
CA PRO A 60 13.52 2.12 7.93
C PRO A 60 14.75 1.21 8.04
N ASP A 61 15.19 0.93 9.27
CA ASP A 61 16.37 0.10 9.56
C ASP A 61 16.04 -1.41 9.64
N SER A 62 14.77 -1.77 9.50
CA SER A 62 14.32 -3.17 9.52
C SER A 62 14.44 -3.81 8.14
N GLU A 63 14.71 -5.11 8.10
CA GLU A 63 14.70 -5.86 6.86
C GLU A 63 13.26 -6.24 6.47
N PHE A 64 12.89 -6.06 5.20
CA PHE A 64 11.62 -6.51 4.65
C PHE A 64 11.82 -7.30 3.35
N LYS A 65 11.49 -8.59 3.39
CA LYS A 65 11.69 -9.57 2.32
C LYS A 65 10.40 -9.89 1.58
N ALA A 66 10.54 -10.61 0.48
CA ALA A 66 9.40 -11.12 -0.28
C ALA A 66 8.52 -12.07 0.54
N GLU A 67 9.11 -12.86 1.42
CA GLU A 67 8.37 -13.75 2.32
C GLU A 67 7.49 -12.96 3.31
N ASP A 68 8.03 -11.88 3.89
CA ASP A 68 7.27 -10.99 4.77
C ASP A 68 6.09 -10.35 4.04
N PHE A 69 6.31 -9.92 2.79
CA PHE A 69 5.26 -9.38 1.93
C PHE A 69 4.15 -10.42 1.69
N CYS A 70 4.51 -11.65 1.31
CA CYS A 70 3.53 -12.72 1.08
C CYS A 70 2.73 -13.02 2.34
N HIS A 71 3.42 -13.20 3.48
CA HIS A 71 2.77 -13.52 4.74
C HIS A 71 1.80 -12.41 5.19
N LYS A 72 2.26 -11.16 5.23
CA LYS A 72 1.40 -10.02 5.61
C LYS A 72 0.25 -9.80 4.65
N SER A 73 0.48 -9.96 3.35
CA SER A 73 -0.59 -9.80 2.34
C SER A 73 -1.69 -10.84 2.53
N ILE A 74 -1.34 -12.09 2.82
CA ILE A 74 -2.32 -13.15 3.11
C ILE A 74 -3.12 -12.78 4.36
N VAL A 75 -2.47 -12.36 5.44
CA VAL A 75 -3.15 -11.94 6.67
C VAL A 75 -4.12 -10.79 6.41
N TYR A 76 -3.72 -9.80 5.63
CA TYR A 76 -4.58 -8.67 5.29
C TYR A 76 -5.75 -9.05 4.39
N ILE A 77 -5.53 -9.88 3.38
CA ILE A 77 -6.61 -10.39 2.51
C ILE A 77 -7.64 -11.17 3.35
N GLU A 78 -7.17 -12.06 4.23
CA GLU A 78 -8.03 -12.82 5.14
C GLU A 78 -8.82 -11.92 6.09
N PHE A 79 -8.23 -10.82 6.56
CA PHE A 79 -8.91 -9.84 7.37
C PHE A 79 -10.03 -9.13 6.59
N PHE A 80 -9.79 -8.72 5.34
CA PHE A 80 -10.80 -8.04 4.51
C PHE A 80 -11.98 -8.96 4.20
N LEU A 81 -11.71 -10.22 3.88
CA LEU A 81 -12.75 -11.17 3.49
C LEU A 81 -13.64 -11.61 4.67
N LYS A 82 -13.21 -11.37 5.90
CA LYS A 82 -13.96 -11.70 7.13
C LYS A 82 -14.74 -10.52 7.71
N THR A 83 -14.58 -9.32 7.14
CA THR A 83 -15.25 -8.08 7.56
C THR A 83 -16.38 -7.76 6.60
#